data_AF-A0AA88Y880-F1
#
_entry.id   AF-A0AA88Y880-F1
#
_cell.length_a   1.000
_cell.length_b   1.000
_cell.length_c   1.000
_cell.angle_alpha   90.00
_cell.angle_beta   90.00
_cell.angle_gamma   90.00
#
_symmetry.space_group_name_H-M   'P 1'
#
loop_
_entity.id
_entity.type
_entity.pdbx_description
1 polymer ?
#
loop_
_entity_poly.entity_id
_entity_poly.type
_entity_poly.pdbx_seq_one_letter_code
_entity_poly.pdbx_strand_id
1 'polypeptide(L)' 'MNIVGADLVEVSPPYDHGGITALTGANLLFEMLCVLPGVKYLK' A
#
# COMPACT_ATOMS: atom_id res chain seq x y z
N MET A 1 -18.19 2.84 -1.30
CA MET A 1 -17.32 1.65 -1.38
C MET A 1 -17.02 1.21 0.04
N ASN A 2 -17.14 -0.08 0.35
CA ASN A 2 -16.87 -0.63 1.68
C ASN A 2 -15.59 -1.48 1.60
N ILE A 3 -14.42 -0.84 1.71
CA ILE A 3 -13.13 -1.54 1.69
C ILE A 3 -12.93 -2.16 3.07
N VAL A 4 -12.97 -3.49 3.14
CA VAL A 4 -12.82 -4.27 4.39
C VAL A 4 -11.39 -4.74 4.63
N GLY A 5 -10.53 -4.67 3.61
CA GLY A 5 -9.12 -5.06 3.67
C GLY A 5 -8.44 -4.91 2.31
N ALA A 6 -7.12 -4.92 2.31
CA ALA A 6 -6.26 -4.89 1.12
C ALA A 6 -4.99 -5.72 1.38
N ASP A 7 -4.47 -6.37 0.33
CA ASP A 7 -3.20 -7.08 0.33
C ASP A 7 -2.29 -6.56 -0.80
N LEU A 8 -0.98 -6.67 -0.58
CA LEU A 8 0.04 -6.36 -1.59
C LEU A 8 0.93 -7.60 -1.75
N VAL A 9 0.86 -8.20 -2.93
CA VAL A 9 1.54 -9.45 -3.29
C VAL A 9 2.57 -9.23 -4.40
N GLU A 10 3.34 -10.28 -4.71
CA GLU A 10 4.34 -10.30 -5.80
C GLU A 10 5.54 -9.34 -5.63
N VAL A 11 5.82 -8.89 -4.41
CA VAL A 11 7.11 -8.25 -4.10
C VAL A 11 8.15 -9.35 -3.92
N SER A 12 9.13 -9.40 -4.82
CA SER A 12 10.23 -10.36 -4.77
C SER A 12 11.56 -9.68 -4.47
N PRO A 13 12.00 -9.61 -3.20
CA PRO A 13 13.25 -8.96 -2.80
C PRO A 13 14.50 -9.40 -3.59
N PRO A 14 14.71 -10.69 -3.96
CA PRO A 14 15.90 -11.08 -4.71
C PRO A 14 15.91 -10.61 -6.17
N TYR A 15 14.75 -10.26 -6.74
CA TYR A 15 14.63 -9.74 -8.10
C TYR A 15 14.46 -8.21 -8.14
N ASP A 16 14.34 -7.58 -6.97
CA ASP A 16 14.13 -6.14 -6.84
C ASP A 16 15.46 -5.38 -6.87
N HIS A 17 15.91 -5.01 -8.08
CA HIS A 17 17.12 -4.22 -8.27
C HIS A 17 16.97 -2.84 -7.61
N GLY A 18 17.70 -2.63 -6.50
CA GLY A 18 17.71 -1.37 -5.77
C GLY A 18 16.51 -1.15 -4.84
N GLY A 19 15.71 -2.18 -4.56
CA GLY A 19 14.61 -2.09 -3.58
C GLY A 19 13.44 -1.19 -4.00
N ILE A 20 13.34 -0.87 -5.28
CA ILE A 20 12.37 0.11 -5.82
C ILE A 20 10.96 -0.46 -5.80
N THR A 21 10.83 -1.77 -6.04
CA THR A 21 9.54 -2.46 -6.02
C THR A 21 8.97 -2.51 -4.61
N ALA A 22 9.81 -2.81 -3.61
CA ALA A 22 9.41 -2.78 -2.21
C ALA A 22 9.04 -1.35 -1.76
N LEU A 23 9.80 -0.33 -2.17
CA LEU A 23 9.50 1.07 -1.85
C LEU A 23 8.18 1.54 -2.46
N THR A 24 7.94 1.19 -3.73
CA THR A 24 6.68 1.50 -4.41
C THR A 24 5.51 0.79 -3.73
N GLY A 25 5.68 -0.48 -3.36
CA GLY A 25 4.70 -1.25 -2.59
C GLY A 25 4.33 -0.61 -1.25
N ALA A 26 5.32 -0.12 -0.51
CA ALA A 26 5.10 0.59 0.75
C ALA A 26 4.26 1.86 0.57
N ASN A 27 4.53 2.65 -0.48
CA ASN A 27 3.75 3.86 -0.78
C ASN A 27 2.29 3.52 -1.14
N LEU A 28 2.06 2.46 -1.91
CA LEU A 28 0.69 2.02 -2.25
C LEU A 28 -0.09 1.58 -1.02
N LEU A 29 0.53 0.80 -0.12
CA LEU A 29 -0.11 0.38 1.13
C LEU A 29 -0.42 1.57 2.04
N PHE A 30 0.43 2.61 2.05
CA PHE A 30 0.15 3.83 2.79
C PHE A 30 -1.09 4.56 2.26
N GLU A 31 -1.22 4.71 0.95
CA GLU A 31 -2.43 5.30 0.33
C GLU A 31 -3.68 4.46 0.61
N MET A 32 -3.57 3.13 0.55
CA MET A 32 -4.65 2.20 0.90
C MET A 32 -5.09 2.36 2.36
N LEU A 33 -4.14 2.56 3.29
CA LEU A 33 -4.42 2.83 4.70
C LEU A 33 -5.19 4.14 4.88
N CYS A 34 -4.79 5.19 4.15
CA CYS A 34 -5.46 6.49 4.21
C CYS A 34 -6.93 6.41 3.80
N VAL A 35 -7.28 5.57 2.81
CA VAL A 35 -8.66 5.43 2.30
C VAL A 35 -9.53 4.44 3.08
N LEU A 36 -9.02 3.84 4.16
CA LEU A 36 -9.81 2.90 4.96
C LEU A 36 -10.98 3.60 5.68
N PRO A 37 -12.12 2.88 5.83
CA PRO A 37 -13.28 3.41 6.53
C PRO A 37 -12.94 3.73 7.99
N GLY A 38 -13.11 5.00 8.37
CA GLY A 38 -12.80 5.51 9.72
C GLY A 38 -11.70 6.57 9.74
N VAL A 39 -10.93 6.71 8.66
CA VAL A 39 -9.96 7.80 8.51
C VAL A 39 -10.70 9.10 8.18
N LYS A 40 -10.55 10.10 9.05
CA LYS A 40 -11.16 11.42 8.87
C LYS A 40 -10.26 12.28 7.99
N TYR A 41 -10.73 12.57 6.79
CA TYR A 41 -10.14 13.62 5.97
C TYR A 41 -10.61 14.97 6.53
N LEU A 42 -9.74 15.63 7.27
CA LEU A 42 -9.94 17.04 7.61
C LEU A 42 -9.80 17.82 6.31
N LYS A 43 -10.91 18.44 5.89
CA LYS A 43 -10.97 19.31 4.73
C LYS A 43 -10.62 20.73 5.14
#